data_AF-A0A1C4WEQ3-F1
#
_entry.id   AF-A0A1C4WEQ3-F1
#
_cell.length_a   1.000
_cell.length_b   1.000
_cell.length_c   1.000
_cell.angle_alpha   90.00
_cell.angle_beta   90.00
_cell.angle_gamma   90.00
#
_symmetry.space_group_name_H-M   'P 1'
#
loop_
_entity.id
_entity.type
_entity.pdbx_description
1 polymer ?
#
loop_
_entity_poly.entity_id
_entity_poly.type
_entity_poly.pdbx_seq_one_letter_code
_entity_poly.pdbx_strand_id
1 'polypeptide(L)'
;MARIERGDRVPGIPLVERLFAALGLQIAVTAEELDSHLDARMDALAARSLDDRIDELGLDQLLNRLGDLPHLLTGSTAALLQGAPVPADAVEIAVRWGDSARFTAWLEAAYGQRWNARWREFGGLYPAPEKPGEHYWSTRYGKIRAQMCDELPEAIEVRHGNRSYRVVPLGHGGADRPAGR
;
A
#
# COMPACT_ATOMS: atom_id res chain seq x y z
N MET A 1 24.74 6.24 21.68
CA MET A 1 23.62 6.40 20.73
C MET A 1 22.57 5.36 21.05
N ALA A 2 21.35 5.80 21.31
CA ALA A 2 20.39 5.13 22.19
C ALA A 2 19.43 4.20 21.44
N ARG A 3 19.08 3.09 22.11
CA ARG A 3 18.13 2.01 21.71
C ARG A 3 16.68 2.47 21.40
N ILE A 4 16.42 3.77 21.31
CA ILE A 4 15.12 4.38 20.99
C ILE A 4 14.90 4.44 19.47
N GLU A 5 15.98 4.50 18.67
CA GLU A 5 15.91 4.57 17.20
C GLU A 5 15.42 3.25 16.54
N ARG A 6 15.27 2.16 17.29
CA ARG A 6 14.94 0.82 16.75
C ARG A 6 13.44 0.48 16.76
N GLY A 7 12.56 1.35 17.27
CA GLY A 7 11.10 1.16 17.18
C GLY A 7 10.51 -0.06 17.93
N ASP A 8 11.32 -0.80 18.71
CA ASP A 8 10.94 -2.06 19.37
C ASP A 8 10.16 -1.89 20.69
N ARG A 9 9.93 -0.66 21.16
CA ARG A 9 9.13 -0.41 22.37
C ARG A 9 8.38 0.90 22.25
N VAL A 10 7.07 0.87 22.52
CA VAL A 10 6.27 2.08 22.73
C VAL A 10 6.86 2.79 23.97
N PRO A 11 7.34 4.03 23.87
CA PRO A 11 7.84 4.76 25.01
C PRO A 11 6.72 4.89 26.04
N GLY A 12 6.96 4.45 27.28
CA GLY A 12 6.01 4.70 28.35
C GLY A 12 5.88 6.21 28.61
N ILE A 13 4.69 6.65 29.03
CA ILE A 13 4.37 8.06 29.34
C ILE A 13 5.49 8.77 30.14
N PRO A 14 6.12 8.16 31.17
CA PRO A 14 7.20 8.83 31.92
C PRO A 14 8.48 9.14 31.12
N LEU A 15 8.75 8.39 30.04
CA LEU A 15 9.88 8.68 29.16
C LEU A 15 9.57 9.87 28.24
N VAL A 16 8.34 9.93 27.74
CA VAL A 16 7.86 11.03 26.91
C VAL A 16 7.84 12.32 27.74
N GLU A 17 7.29 12.29 28.95
CA GLU A 17 7.28 13.44 29.88
C GLU A 17 8.69 14.00 30.13
N ARG A 18 9.67 13.14 30.41
CA ARG A 18 11.06 13.58 30.63
C ARG A 18 11.69 14.19 29.38
N LEU A 19 11.36 13.68 28.19
CA LEU A 19 11.86 14.22 26.94
C LEU A 19 11.31 15.63 26.69
N PHE A 20 9.98 15.80 26.80
CA PHE A 20 9.37 17.12 26.63
C PHE A 20 9.81 18.09 27.72
N ALA A 21 9.92 17.65 28.99
CA ALA A 21 10.45 18.48 30.07
C ALA A 21 11.90 18.92 29.83
N ALA A 22 12.76 18.04 29.28
CA ALA A 22 14.12 18.41 28.90
C ALA A 22 14.18 19.43 27.76
N LEU A 23 13.13 19.50 26.93
CA LEU A 23 12.94 20.51 25.89
C LEU A 23 12.20 21.77 26.40
N GLY A 24 11.87 21.84 27.71
CA GLY A 24 11.08 22.93 28.28
C GLY A 24 9.61 22.94 27.85
N LEU A 25 9.09 21.80 27.39
CA LEU A 25 7.73 21.60 26.92
C LEU A 25 6.93 20.75 27.91
N GLN A 26 5.61 21.00 27.99
CA GLN A 26 4.68 20.21 28.80
C GLN A 26 3.75 19.40 27.91
N ILE A 27 3.43 18.17 28.31
CA ILE A 27 2.45 17.33 27.62
C ILE A 27 1.06 17.72 28.08
N ALA A 28 0.17 18.02 27.12
CA ALA A 28 -1.27 18.09 27.32
C ALA A 28 -1.91 16.84 26.70
N VAL A 29 -2.78 16.17 27.44
CA VAL A 29 -3.53 15.00 26.95
C VAL A 29 -4.97 15.43 26.73
N THR A 30 -5.43 15.34 25.48
CA THR A 30 -6.81 15.61 25.08
C THR A 30 -7.44 14.33 24.54
N ALA A 31 -8.76 14.20 24.71
CA ALA A 31 -9.54 13.15 24.07
C ALA A 31 -10.10 13.68 22.76
N GLU A 32 -9.93 12.92 21.68
CA GLU A 32 -10.53 13.16 20.37
C GLU A 32 -11.47 12.00 20.05
N GLU A 33 -12.43 12.22 19.15
CA GLU A 33 -13.27 11.14 18.67
C GLU A 33 -12.42 10.07 17.99
N LEU A 34 -12.77 8.80 18.24
CA LEU A 34 -12.10 7.66 17.63
C LEU A 34 -12.16 7.81 16.10
N ASP A 35 -11.03 7.62 15.43
CA ASP A 35 -10.88 7.71 13.97
C ASP A 35 -11.10 9.10 13.36
N SER A 36 -11.26 10.17 14.15
CA SER A 36 -11.40 11.55 13.64
C SER A 36 -10.26 11.98 12.70
N HIS A 37 -9.04 11.49 12.92
CA HIS A 37 -7.92 11.70 11.99
C HIS A 37 -8.10 10.97 10.64
N LEU A 38 -8.68 9.77 10.65
CA LEU A 38 -8.99 9.02 9.43
C LEU A 38 -10.13 9.69 8.66
N ASP A 39 -11.19 10.12 9.36
CA ASP A 39 -12.30 10.85 8.75
C ASP A 39 -11.82 12.16 8.11
N ALA A 40 -11.03 12.95 8.84
CA ALA A 40 -10.44 14.17 8.30
C ALA A 40 -9.56 13.90 7.06
N ARG A 41 -8.84 12.78 7.04
CA ARG A 41 -8.05 12.36 5.87
C ARG A 41 -8.93 11.94 4.70
N MET A 42 -10.03 11.22 4.96
CA MET A 42 -10.99 10.81 3.94
C MET A 42 -11.71 12.02 3.35
N ASP A 43 -12.12 12.98 4.18
CA ASP A 43 -12.71 14.25 3.74
C ASP A 43 -11.75 15.06 2.88
N ALA A 44 -10.48 15.16 3.30
CA ALA A 44 -9.45 15.82 2.52
C ALA A 44 -9.22 15.13 1.16
N LEU A 45 -9.30 13.80 1.09
CA LEU A 45 -9.21 13.05 -0.16
C LEU A 45 -10.46 13.22 -1.02
N ALA A 46 -11.64 13.30 -0.42
CA ALA A 46 -12.91 13.52 -1.11
C ALA A 46 -12.99 14.92 -1.73
N ALA A 47 -12.36 15.92 -1.11
CA ALA A 47 -12.25 17.28 -1.64
C ALA A 47 -11.30 17.40 -2.85
N ARG A 48 -10.50 16.36 -3.13
CA ARG A 48 -9.53 16.34 -4.23
C ARG A 48 -10.10 15.65 -5.47
N SER A 49 -9.64 16.09 -6.64
CA SER A 49 -10.01 15.43 -7.88
C SER A 49 -9.48 13.99 -7.90
N LEU A 50 -10.15 13.10 -8.63
CA LEU A 50 -9.67 11.72 -8.80
C LEU A 50 -8.39 11.70 -9.63
N ASP A 51 -8.28 12.56 -10.65
CA ASP A 51 -7.12 12.66 -11.52
C ASP A 51 -5.85 12.99 -10.72
N ASP A 52 -5.91 13.98 -9.82
CA ASP A 52 -4.76 14.32 -8.96
C ASP A 52 -4.33 13.14 -8.09
N ARG A 53 -5.28 12.32 -7.63
CA ARG A 53 -4.99 11.15 -6.79
C ARG A 53 -4.41 9.99 -7.60
N ILE A 54 -4.86 9.80 -8.84
CA ILE A 54 -4.29 8.83 -9.79
C ILE A 54 -2.84 9.22 -10.14
N ASP A 55 -2.61 10.51 -10.40
CA ASP A 55 -1.30 11.06 -10.76
C ASP A 55 -0.30 10.96 -9.59
N GLU A 56 -0.71 11.32 -8.38
CA GLU A 56 0.14 11.18 -7.19
C GLU A 56 0.50 9.71 -6.87
N LEU A 57 -0.41 8.78 -7.14
CA LEU A 57 -0.14 7.35 -7.00
C LEU A 57 0.83 6.85 -8.07
N GLY A 58 1.04 7.60 -9.16
CA GLY A 58 1.83 7.18 -10.31
C GLY A 58 1.25 5.99 -11.05
N LEU A 59 -0.07 5.76 -10.91
CA LEU A 59 -0.76 4.55 -11.41
C LEU A 59 -0.51 4.36 -12.91
N ASP A 60 -0.70 5.41 -13.69
CA ASP A 60 -0.60 5.37 -15.14
C ASP A 60 0.80 5.03 -15.65
N GLN A 61 1.81 5.59 -14.98
CA GLN A 61 3.21 5.30 -15.30
C GLN A 61 3.52 3.84 -14.96
N LEU A 62 3.09 3.36 -13.79
CA LEU A 62 3.35 2.00 -13.36
C LEU A 62 2.64 0.97 -14.27
N LEU A 63 1.38 1.20 -14.62
CA LEU A 63 0.63 0.34 -15.54
C LEU A 63 1.28 0.26 -16.93
N ASN A 64 1.73 1.40 -17.47
CA ASN A 64 2.45 1.43 -18.75
C ASN A 64 3.75 0.60 -18.71
N ARG A 65 4.37 0.46 -17.53
CA ARG A 65 5.60 -0.32 -17.34
C ARG A 65 5.35 -1.78 -17.01
N LEU A 66 4.20 -2.14 -16.45
CA LEU A 66 3.78 -3.54 -16.28
C LEU A 66 3.57 -4.22 -17.64
N GLY A 67 3.16 -3.46 -18.66
CA GLY A 67 2.97 -3.97 -20.02
C GLY A 67 1.95 -5.10 -20.05
N ASP A 68 2.30 -6.19 -20.74
CA ASP A 68 1.42 -7.34 -20.96
C ASP A 68 1.40 -8.36 -19.81
N LEU A 69 1.89 -7.98 -18.61
CA LEU A 69 1.77 -8.84 -17.43
C LEU A 69 0.28 -9.01 -17.07
N PRO A 70 -0.27 -10.24 -16.99
CA PRO A 70 -1.64 -10.44 -16.56
C PRO A 70 -1.82 -10.04 -15.11
N HIS A 71 -2.61 -9.00 -14.86
CA HIS A 71 -2.90 -8.49 -13.53
C HIS A 71 -4.31 -7.88 -13.48
N LEU A 72 -4.82 -7.69 -12.28
CA LEU A 72 -6.05 -6.97 -12.01
C LEU A 72 -5.85 -5.96 -10.89
N LEU A 73 -6.37 -4.75 -11.00
CA LEU A 73 -6.26 -3.77 -9.92
C LEU A 73 -7.18 -4.15 -8.76
N THR A 74 -6.68 -4.10 -7.52
CA THR A 74 -7.40 -4.56 -6.33
C THR A 74 -7.28 -3.56 -5.17
N GLY A 75 -7.89 -3.90 -4.04
CA GLY A 75 -7.78 -3.20 -2.76
C GLY A 75 -7.98 -1.69 -2.85
N SER A 76 -7.08 -0.92 -2.25
CA SER A 76 -7.20 0.54 -2.20
C SER A 76 -7.13 1.19 -3.59
N THR A 77 -6.42 0.57 -4.55
CA THR A 77 -6.37 1.09 -5.93
C THR A 77 -7.69 0.87 -6.67
N ALA A 78 -8.30 -0.30 -6.53
CA ALA A 78 -9.63 -0.56 -7.08
C ALA A 78 -10.70 0.33 -6.43
N ALA A 79 -10.60 0.56 -5.13
CA ALA A 79 -11.50 1.42 -4.39
C ALA A 79 -11.39 2.88 -4.83
N LEU A 80 -10.17 3.40 -4.97
CA LEU A 80 -9.89 4.73 -5.51
C LEU A 80 -10.56 4.91 -6.88
N LEU A 81 -10.33 3.97 -7.80
CA LEU A 81 -10.88 4.02 -9.16
C LEU A 81 -12.40 3.92 -9.17
N GLN A 82 -13.02 3.24 -8.21
CA GLN A 82 -14.48 3.20 -8.10
C GLN A 82 -15.07 4.40 -7.32
N GLY A 83 -14.25 5.41 -7.00
CA GLY A 83 -14.68 6.68 -6.42
C GLY A 83 -14.62 6.74 -4.89
N ALA A 84 -14.14 5.68 -4.22
CA ALA A 84 -14.01 5.70 -2.76
C ALA A 84 -12.86 6.64 -2.35
N PRO A 85 -13.05 7.53 -1.35
CA PRO A 85 -12.02 8.43 -0.85
C PRO A 85 -11.06 7.73 0.11
N VAL A 86 -10.48 6.61 -0.32
CA VAL A 86 -9.54 5.82 0.50
C VAL A 86 -8.09 6.21 0.20
N PRO A 87 -7.21 6.20 1.21
CA PRO A 87 -5.79 6.40 0.97
C PRO A 87 -5.17 5.19 0.27
N ALA A 88 -4.46 5.44 -0.83
CA ALA A 88 -3.62 4.47 -1.51
C ALA A 88 -2.15 4.90 -1.41
N ASP A 89 -1.31 4.08 -0.79
CA ASP A 89 0.13 4.33 -0.60
C ASP A 89 1.02 3.55 -1.59
N ALA A 90 0.40 2.63 -2.33
CA ALA A 90 1.01 1.77 -3.33
C ALA A 90 -0.07 1.35 -4.34
N VAL A 91 0.35 1.00 -5.56
CA VAL A 91 -0.55 0.37 -6.53
C VAL A 91 -0.76 -1.08 -6.11
N GLU A 92 -2.01 -1.47 -5.95
CA GLU A 92 -2.38 -2.82 -5.51
C GLU A 92 -2.91 -3.63 -6.69
N ILE A 93 -2.26 -4.78 -6.95
CA ILE A 93 -2.62 -5.70 -8.04
C ILE A 93 -2.87 -7.10 -7.52
N ALA A 94 -3.74 -7.85 -8.20
CA ALA A 94 -3.82 -9.30 -8.11
C ALA A 94 -3.04 -9.92 -9.27
N VAL A 95 -2.24 -10.95 -8.98
CA VAL A 95 -1.40 -11.68 -9.94
C VAL A 95 -1.59 -13.17 -9.72
N ARG A 96 -1.67 -13.95 -10.80
CA ARG A 96 -1.76 -15.42 -10.67
C ARG A 96 -0.43 -16.02 -10.26
N TRP A 97 -0.46 -17.07 -9.44
CA TRP A 97 0.73 -17.88 -9.18
C TRP A 97 1.36 -18.43 -10.46
N GLY A 98 0.56 -18.78 -11.47
CA GLY A 98 1.07 -19.21 -12.79
C GLY A 98 1.86 -18.13 -13.55
N ASP A 99 1.67 -16.85 -13.22
CA ASP A 99 2.39 -15.72 -13.83
C ASP A 99 3.53 -15.19 -12.93
N SER A 100 3.82 -15.85 -11.79
CA SER A 100 4.78 -15.38 -10.79
C SER A 100 6.21 -15.21 -11.32
N ALA A 101 6.65 -16.08 -12.23
CA ALA A 101 7.96 -15.99 -12.86
C ALA A 101 8.07 -14.74 -13.75
N ARG A 102 7.01 -14.40 -14.49
CA ARG A 102 6.95 -13.18 -15.31
C ARG A 102 6.93 -11.94 -14.43
N PHE A 103 6.19 -11.99 -13.32
CA PHE A 103 6.17 -10.89 -12.35
C PHE A 103 7.52 -10.70 -11.66
N THR A 104 8.21 -11.80 -11.31
CA THR A 104 9.57 -11.76 -10.76
C THR A 104 10.55 -11.13 -11.74
N ALA A 105 10.54 -11.54 -13.00
CA ALA A 105 11.40 -10.96 -14.03
C ALA A 105 11.12 -9.45 -14.22
N TRP A 106 9.85 -9.05 -14.15
CA TRP A 106 9.48 -7.64 -14.17
C TRP A 106 10.03 -6.88 -12.95
N LEU A 107 9.88 -7.43 -11.74
CA LEU A 107 10.41 -6.83 -10.51
C LEU A 107 11.93 -6.66 -10.60
N GLU A 108 12.66 -7.68 -11.05
CA GLU A 108 14.13 -7.59 -11.24
C GLU A 108 14.51 -6.49 -12.23
N ALA A 109 13.84 -6.41 -13.38
CA ALA A 109 14.05 -5.36 -14.38
C ALA A 109 13.69 -3.95 -13.88
N ALA A 110 12.75 -3.86 -12.92
CA ALA A 110 12.33 -2.62 -12.28
C ALA A 110 13.17 -2.26 -11.04
N TYR A 111 14.24 -3.00 -10.74
CA TYR A 111 15.04 -2.89 -9.51
C TYR A 111 14.19 -2.99 -8.23
N GLY A 112 13.25 -3.94 -8.24
CA GLY A 112 12.30 -4.17 -7.16
C GLY A 112 13.00 -4.57 -5.86
N GLN A 113 12.83 -3.76 -4.84
CA GLN A 113 13.26 -4.03 -3.48
C GLN A 113 12.05 -4.48 -2.68
N ARG A 114 12.10 -5.70 -2.14
CA ARG A 114 11.01 -6.24 -1.33
C ARG A 114 11.02 -5.66 0.07
N TRP A 115 9.82 -5.43 0.62
CA TRP A 115 9.62 -4.99 1.99
C TRP A 115 10.08 -6.05 2.98
N ASN A 116 10.91 -5.64 3.93
CA ASN A 116 11.38 -6.45 5.02
C ASN A 116 10.63 -6.06 6.30
N ALA A 117 9.58 -6.79 6.64
CA ALA A 117 8.74 -6.50 7.80
C ALA A 117 9.52 -6.45 9.14
N ARG A 118 10.61 -7.22 9.25
CA ARG A 118 11.45 -7.24 10.46
C ARG A 118 12.19 -5.91 10.67
N TRP A 119 12.66 -5.30 9.60
CA TRP A 119 13.45 -4.06 9.65
C TRP A 119 12.65 -2.82 9.23
N ARG A 120 11.43 -3.02 8.73
CA ARG A 120 10.54 -1.98 8.21
C ARG A 120 11.20 -1.11 7.13
N GLU A 121 11.92 -1.77 6.24
CA GLU A 121 12.63 -1.14 5.13
C GLU A 121 12.51 -1.96 3.85
N PHE A 122 12.79 -1.34 2.71
CA PHE A 122 12.89 -2.03 1.44
C PHE A 122 14.33 -2.48 1.18
N GLY A 123 14.49 -3.75 0.78
CA GLY A 123 15.79 -4.30 0.38
C GLY A 123 16.22 -5.50 1.22
N GLY A 124 17.41 -6.03 0.88
CA GLY A 124 18.02 -7.17 1.57
C GLY A 124 17.28 -8.51 1.37
N LEU A 125 16.25 -8.55 0.52
CA LEU A 125 15.44 -9.73 0.23
C LEU A 125 15.32 -9.94 -1.28
N TYR A 126 15.29 -11.20 -1.69
CA TYR A 126 15.06 -11.57 -3.09
C TYR A 126 13.62 -11.19 -3.49
N PRO A 127 13.40 -10.51 -4.63
CA PRO A 127 12.09 -9.94 -4.97
C PRO A 127 11.01 -10.99 -5.28
N ALA A 128 11.36 -12.22 -5.63
CA ALA A 128 10.40 -13.21 -6.10
C ALA A 128 9.24 -13.46 -5.11
N PRO A 129 7.96 -13.40 -5.55
CA PRO A 129 6.78 -13.55 -4.69
C PRO A 129 6.73 -14.88 -3.92
N GLU A 130 7.32 -15.95 -4.45
CA GLU A 130 7.36 -17.28 -3.85
C GLU A 130 8.19 -17.31 -2.56
N LYS A 131 9.07 -16.32 -2.34
CA LYS A 131 9.75 -16.21 -1.06
C LYS A 131 8.75 -15.80 0.03
N PRO A 132 8.84 -16.38 1.24
CA PRO A 132 8.00 -15.98 2.37
C PRO A 132 8.13 -14.49 2.71
N GLY A 133 7.05 -13.91 3.21
CA GLY A 133 6.98 -12.50 3.64
C GLY A 133 5.95 -11.70 2.86
N GLU A 134 5.86 -10.41 3.16
CA GLU A 134 4.88 -9.53 2.54
C GLU A 134 5.14 -9.36 1.03
N HIS A 135 4.07 -9.35 0.27
CA HIS A 135 4.07 -9.07 -1.17
C HIS A 135 3.99 -7.56 -1.42
N TYR A 136 5.02 -6.87 -0.97
CA TYR A 136 5.13 -5.41 -1.08
C TYR A 136 6.54 -5.03 -1.56
N TRP A 137 6.62 -4.20 -2.60
CA TRP A 137 7.89 -3.82 -3.22
C TRP A 137 7.94 -2.33 -3.52
N SER A 138 9.14 -1.77 -3.43
CA SER A 138 9.50 -0.48 -4.00
C SER A 138 10.26 -0.72 -5.30
N THR A 139 9.88 -0.03 -6.37
CA THR A 139 10.54 -0.10 -7.68
C THR A 139 10.94 1.29 -8.13
N ARG A 140 11.72 1.39 -9.21
CA ARG A 140 11.99 2.71 -9.84
C ARG A 140 10.76 3.43 -10.38
N TYR A 141 9.60 2.76 -10.46
CA TYR A 141 8.34 3.29 -10.99
C TYR A 141 7.29 3.56 -9.91
N GLY A 142 7.66 3.40 -8.63
CA GLY A 142 6.72 3.52 -7.52
C GLY A 142 6.60 2.22 -6.73
N LYS A 143 5.69 2.24 -5.76
CA LYS A 143 5.45 1.11 -4.86
C LYS A 143 4.31 0.25 -5.37
N ILE A 144 4.48 -1.06 -5.24
CA ILE A 144 3.51 -2.04 -5.70
C ILE A 144 3.26 -3.09 -4.62
N ARG A 145 2.00 -3.39 -4.36
CA ARG A 145 1.57 -4.49 -3.50
C ARG A 145 0.84 -5.51 -4.37
N ALA A 146 1.20 -6.79 -4.21
CA ALA A 146 0.56 -7.85 -4.99
C ALA A 146 -0.22 -8.79 -4.07
N GLN A 147 -1.40 -9.20 -4.51
CA GLN A 147 -2.13 -10.33 -3.98
C GLN A 147 -1.92 -11.50 -4.94
N MET A 148 -1.23 -12.53 -4.48
CA MET A 148 -1.03 -13.74 -5.28
C MET A 148 -2.27 -14.64 -5.17
N CYS A 149 -2.81 -15.08 -6.31
CA CYS A 149 -4.04 -15.86 -6.40
C CYS A 149 -3.87 -17.03 -7.37
N ASP A 150 -4.71 -18.06 -7.28
CA ASP A 150 -4.70 -19.15 -8.26
C ASP A 150 -5.34 -18.69 -9.59
N GLU A 151 -6.45 -17.97 -9.48
CA GLU A 151 -7.17 -17.35 -10.60
C GLU A 151 -7.42 -15.86 -10.32
N LEU A 152 -7.45 -15.04 -11.37
CA LEU A 152 -7.77 -13.63 -11.21
C LEU A 152 -9.26 -13.50 -10.85
N PRO A 153 -9.61 -12.65 -9.86
CA PRO A 153 -11.01 -12.36 -9.54
C PRO A 153 -11.80 -11.82 -10.73
N GLU A 154 -13.12 -11.82 -10.60
CA GLU A 154 -13.99 -11.16 -11.57
C GLU A 154 -13.65 -9.65 -11.67
N ALA A 155 -13.63 -9.15 -12.90
CA ALA A 155 -13.21 -7.80 -13.20
C ALA A 155 -14.38 -6.99 -13.77
N ILE A 156 -14.50 -5.76 -13.31
CA ILE A 156 -15.28 -4.72 -14.00
C ILE A 156 -14.34 -3.74 -14.68
N GLU A 157 -14.84 -3.06 -15.69
CA GLU A 157 -14.13 -1.98 -16.36
C GLU A 157 -14.62 -0.63 -15.82
N VAL A 158 -13.67 0.21 -15.42
CA VAL A 158 -13.93 1.57 -14.97
C VAL A 158 -13.16 2.53 -15.86
N ARG A 159 -13.82 3.57 -16.35
CA ARG A 159 -13.24 4.55 -17.27
C ARG A 159 -13.08 5.90 -16.60
N HIS A 160 -11.86 6.44 -16.62
CA HIS A 160 -11.55 7.80 -16.20
C HIS A 160 -10.80 8.52 -17.30
N GLY A 161 -11.31 9.69 -17.70
CA GLY A 161 -10.84 10.39 -18.90
C GLY A 161 -10.80 9.48 -20.13
N ASN A 162 -9.60 9.33 -20.70
CA ASN A 162 -9.35 8.53 -21.90
C ASN A 162 -8.82 7.12 -21.59
N ARG A 163 -8.80 6.70 -20.32
CA ARG A 163 -8.21 5.43 -19.89
C ARG A 163 -9.25 4.52 -19.24
N SER A 164 -9.19 3.25 -19.61
CA SER A 164 -9.95 2.17 -19.00
C SER A 164 -9.07 1.35 -18.06
N TYR A 165 -9.62 1.01 -16.89
CA TYR A 165 -8.97 0.22 -15.85
C TYR A 165 -9.81 -1.02 -15.56
N ARG A 166 -9.15 -2.17 -15.47
CA ARG A 166 -9.79 -3.40 -14.98
C ARG A 166 -9.56 -3.50 -13.48
N VAL A 167 -10.63 -3.53 -12.71
CA VAL A 167 -10.59 -3.51 -11.24
C VAL A 167 -11.48 -4.60 -10.65
N VAL A 168 -11.16 -5.04 -9.43
CA VAL A 168 -12.06 -5.87 -8.61
C VAL A 168 -13.24 -5.02 -8.12
N PRO A 169 -14.51 -5.45 -8.28
CA PRO A 169 -15.68 -4.71 -7.80
C PRO A 169 -15.69 -4.47 -6.29
N LEU A 170 -16.05 -3.26 -5.86
CA LEU A 170 -16.38 -2.98 -4.47
C LEU A 170 -17.71 -3.66 -4.10
N GLY A 171 -17.63 -4.77 -3.37
CA GLY A 171 -18.80 -5.56 -2.97
C GLY A 171 -18.61 -7.07 -3.04
N HIS A 172 -17.51 -7.55 -3.64
CA HIS A 172 -17.18 -8.98 -3.74
C HIS A 172 -16.06 -9.43 -2.77
N GLY A 173 -15.70 -8.61 -1.78
CA GLY A 173 -14.48 -8.81 -0.97
C GLY A 173 -14.62 -8.43 0.49
N GLY A 174 -15.67 -8.91 1.16
CA GLY A 174 -15.63 -9.13 2.61
C GLY A 174 -15.35 -10.60 2.86
N ALA A 175 -14.32 -10.89 3.66
CA ALA A 175 -13.90 -12.23 4.10
C ALA A 175 -13.01 -13.04 3.14
N ASP A 176 -11.77 -12.59 2.93
CA ASP A 176 -10.65 -13.53 3.04
C ASP A 176 -9.39 -12.82 3.56
N ARG A 177 -9.38 -12.59 4.88
CA ARG A 177 -8.15 -12.27 5.60
C ARG A 177 -7.43 -13.61 5.79
N PRO A 178 -6.20 -13.83 5.28
CA PRO A 178 -5.51 -15.07 5.55
C PRO A 178 -5.33 -15.21 7.06
N ALA A 179 -5.90 -16.28 7.61
CA ALA A 179 -5.71 -16.66 9.00
C ALA A 179 -4.22 -16.88 9.24
N GLY A 180 -3.67 -16.11 10.17
CA GLY A 180 -2.30 -16.33 10.65
C GLY A 180 -2.14 -17.76 11.18
N ARG A 181 -1.00 -18.35 10.84
CA ARG A 181 -0.31 -19.35 11.66
C ARG A 181 1.14 -18.97 11.77
#